data_AF-A0A067SSP9-F1
#
_entry.id   AF-A0A067SSP9-F1
#
_cell.length_a   1.000
_cell.length_b   1.000
_cell.length_c   1.000
_cell.angle_alpha   90.00
_cell.angle_beta   90.00
_cell.angle_gamma   90.00
#
_symmetry.space_group_name_H-M   'P 1'
#
loop_
_entity.id
_entity.type
_entity.pdbx_description
1 polymer ?
#
loop_
_entity_poly.entity_id
_entity_poly.type
_entity_poly.pdbx_seq_one_letter_code
_entity_poly.pdbx_strand_id
1 'polypeptide(L)'
;MDSGRDRAVQDYNALVSSCYPTPPYSQFHLIPYVADVRVALAIQSVPKTSNLPLTTTPKGPSEDQPAPPHDPLDDVISISTVFHPGTHPPPNTICSSSDNVFFYVSSEVILLSSPTAFQPYLSAPLSDPQYRDMVIAVDAPSDELNVIMHALYRTSPASHLPDFETISRSIDRMPHYGLSPQALIKPSTPLYDLLLSHAPLHPLEVYALGAHHQIHALASTVSSHLLSHNLSTVSDEMAERIGPIYLNRLFLLHVGRFTALKKILLYAPHPHPPTKDCDFDDQKKLTRAWALVVAHLVWDAKPDLSTLTLGNALNPLLEHLACTSCKQSLRGRIKDVMVQWTSVQRTI
;
A
#
# COMPACT_ATOMS: atom_id res chain seq x y z
N MET A 1 -49.88 -13.18 29.60
CA MET A 1 -49.36 -11.84 29.29
C MET A 1 -48.36 -11.96 28.15
N ASP A 2 -48.80 -12.38 26.96
CA ASP A 2 -47.86 -12.66 25.85
C ASP A 2 -48.42 -12.29 24.46
N SER A 3 -49.48 -11.46 24.40
CA SER A 3 -50.11 -11.03 23.15
C SER A 3 -49.74 -9.60 22.74
N GLY A 4 -48.91 -8.90 23.53
CA GLY A 4 -48.55 -7.49 23.31
C GLY A 4 -47.20 -7.29 22.60
N ARG A 5 -46.33 -8.30 22.55
CA ARG A 5 -44.97 -8.19 22.00
C ARG A 5 -44.93 -8.40 20.50
N ASP A 6 -45.76 -9.30 19.97
CA ASP A 6 -45.82 -9.62 18.54
C ASP A 6 -46.42 -8.48 17.69
N ARG A 7 -47.27 -7.64 18.28
CA ARG A 7 -47.87 -6.49 17.59
C ARG A 7 -46.87 -5.35 17.37
N ALA A 8 -45.96 -5.15 18.33
CA ALA A 8 -44.92 -4.13 18.22
C ALA A 8 -43.83 -4.50 17.19
N VAL A 9 -43.57 -5.79 16.97
CA VAL A 9 -42.61 -6.28 15.96
C VAL A 9 -43.21 -6.21 14.55
N GLN A 10 -44.51 -6.42 14.40
CA GLN A 10 -45.19 -6.26 13.11
C GLN A 10 -45.28 -4.79 12.68
N ASP A 11 -45.55 -3.86 13.60
CA ASP A 11 -45.62 -2.42 13.29
C ASP A 11 -44.23 -1.84 12.96
N TYR A 12 -43.15 -2.35 13.55
CA TYR A 12 -41.78 -1.96 13.21
C TYR A 12 -41.38 -2.42 11.79
N ASN A 13 -41.73 -3.66 11.42
CA ASN A 13 -41.43 -4.20 10.09
C ASN A 13 -42.25 -3.52 8.97
N ALA A 14 -43.46 -3.05 9.27
CA ALA A 14 -44.27 -2.29 8.32
C ALA A 14 -43.70 -0.89 8.02
N LEU A 15 -43.05 -0.25 9.00
CA LEU A 15 -42.41 1.06 8.84
C LEU A 15 -41.06 1.00 8.10
N VAL A 16 -40.30 -0.09 8.26
CA VAL A 16 -39.02 -0.26 7.54
C VAL A 16 -39.24 -0.55 6.05
N SER A 17 -40.37 -1.17 5.68
CA SER A 17 -40.69 -1.51 4.29
C SER A 17 -41.19 -0.33 3.43
N SER A 18 -41.52 0.83 4.02
CA SER A 18 -41.99 2.01 3.26
C SER A 18 -40.89 3.01 2.88
N CYS A 19 -39.66 2.81 3.36
CA CYS A 19 -38.57 3.79 3.21
C CYS A 19 -37.47 3.37 2.20
N TYR A 20 -37.55 2.16 1.62
CA TYR A 20 -36.59 1.68 0.62
C TYR A 20 -37.29 0.96 -0.54
N PRO A 21 -37.63 1.66 -1.65
CA PRO A 21 -37.99 0.96 -2.87
C PRO A 21 -36.76 0.22 -3.40
N THR A 22 -36.87 -1.10 -3.50
CA THR A 22 -35.91 -1.96 -4.19
C THR A 22 -35.81 -1.56 -5.67
N PRO A 23 -34.61 -1.35 -6.22
CA PRO A 23 -34.47 -1.13 -7.66
C PRO A 23 -34.72 -2.45 -8.42
N PRO A 24 -35.36 -2.41 -9.60
CA PRO A 24 -35.65 -3.62 -10.36
C PRO A 24 -34.36 -4.21 -10.94
N TYR A 25 -34.17 -5.51 -10.70
CA TYR A 25 -33.26 -6.37 -11.45
C TYR A 25 -33.44 -6.13 -12.96
N SER A 26 -32.46 -5.52 -13.61
CA SER A 26 -32.34 -5.56 -15.07
C SER A 26 -31.35 -6.65 -15.45
N GLN A 27 -31.89 -7.67 -16.11
CA GLN A 27 -31.18 -8.72 -16.82
C GLN A 27 -30.22 -8.08 -17.83
N PHE A 28 -28.90 -8.17 -17.59
CA PHE A 28 -27.93 -7.94 -18.64
C PHE A 28 -27.73 -9.25 -19.42
N HIS A 29 -28.21 -9.24 -20.65
CA HIS A 29 -27.92 -10.23 -21.67
C HIS A 29 -26.41 -10.32 -21.91
N LEU A 30 -25.90 -11.56 -21.84
CA LEU A 30 -24.61 -11.99 -22.37
C LEU A 30 -24.57 -11.74 -23.89
N ILE A 31 -23.51 -11.07 -24.37
CA ILE A 31 -23.10 -11.04 -25.79
C ILE A 31 -21.58 -11.29 -25.83
N PRO A 32 -21.06 -12.07 -26.80
CA PRO A 32 -19.95 -12.99 -26.57
C PRO A 32 -18.56 -12.43 -26.86
N TYR A 33 -17.62 -13.13 -26.21
CA TYR A 33 -16.20 -13.27 -26.48
C TYR A 33 -15.82 -13.19 -27.97
N VAL A 34 -14.88 -12.31 -28.31
CA VAL A 34 -14.10 -12.37 -29.56
C VAL A 34 -12.62 -12.39 -29.19
N ALA A 35 -11.94 -13.38 -29.77
CA ALA A 35 -10.60 -13.83 -29.45
C ALA A 35 -9.47 -12.99 -30.06
N ASP A 36 -8.30 -13.15 -29.44
CA ASP A 36 -6.93 -13.12 -29.98
C ASP A 36 -6.40 -11.85 -30.67
N VAL A 37 -5.46 -11.18 -29.98
CA VAL A 37 -4.18 -10.77 -30.59
C VAL A 37 -3.04 -11.08 -29.62
N ARG A 38 -2.27 -12.13 -29.94
CA ARG A 38 -1.02 -12.51 -29.29
C ARG A 38 0.11 -11.59 -29.77
N VAL A 39 0.91 -11.05 -28.85
CA VAL A 39 2.26 -10.56 -29.15
C VAL A 39 3.23 -11.13 -28.11
N ALA A 40 4.30 -11.72 -28.63
CA ALA A 40 5.19 -12.65 -27.96
C ALA A 40 6.18 -12.00 -26.98
N LEU A 41 6.45 -12.73 -25.89
CA LEU A 41 7.59 -12.56 -24.99
C LEU A 41 8.90 -12.94 -25.69
N ALA A 42 9.94 -12.13 -25.50
CA ALA A 42 11.33 -12.52 -25.72
C ALA A 42 12.13 -12.27 -24.44
N ILE A 43 12.39 -13.36 -23.71
CA ILE A 43 13.33 -13.42 -22.58
C ILE A 43 14.69 -13.80 -23.17
N GLN A 44 15.69 -12.94 -23.02
CA GLN A 44 17.09 -13.29 -23.31
C GLN A 44 17.75 -13.86 -22.07
N SER A 45 18.28 -15.07 -22.22
CA SER A 45 19.12 -15.80 -21.28
C SER A 45 20.60 -15.44 -21.51
N VAL A 46 21.38 -15.38 -20.44
CA VAL A 46 22.86 -15.25 -20.48
C VAL A 46 23.47 -16.36 -19.61
N PRO A 47 24.58 -17.00 -20.03
CA PRO A 47 24.89 -18.38 -19.65
C PRO A 47 25.79 -18.53 -18.43
N LYS A 48 25.68 -19.72 -17.81
CA LYS A 48 26.62 -20.28 -16.84
C LYS A 48 27.98 -20.52 -17.49
N THR A 49 29.05 -20.13 -16.81
CA THR A 49 30.40 -20.66 -17.05
C THR A 49 30.96 -21.25 -15.77
N SER A 50 31.07 -22.57 -15.80
CA SER A 50 31.81 -23.44 -14.90
C SER A 50 33.30 -23.43 -15.27
N ASN A 51 34.19 -23.40 -14.28
CA ASN A 51 35.58 -23.84 -14.41
C ASN A 51 36.12 -24.36 -13.07
N LEU A 52 36.26 -25.69 -12.98
CA LEU A 52 37.30 -26.44 -12.23
C LEU A 52 38.21 -27.03 -13.33
N PRO A 53 39.53 -27.25 -13.13
CA PRO A 53 40.08 -28.32 -12.27
C PRO A 53 41.45 -27.91 -11.64
N LEU A 54 42.24 -28.66 -10.83
CA LEU A 54 42.73 -30.05 -10.85
C LEU A 54 43.23 -30.41 -9.41
N THR A 55 42.81 -31.53 -8.83
CA THR A 55 43.55 -32.80 -8.60
C THR A 55 45.08 -32.71 -8.41
N THR A 56 45.55 -33.02 -7.19
CA THR A 56 46.71 -33.90 -6.93
C THR A 56 46.56 -34.63 -5.58
N THR A 57 46.64 -35.96 -5.62
CA THR A 57 47.05 -36.89 -4.53
C THR A 57 48.40 -37.51 -4.97
N PRO A 58 49.16 -38.35 -4.20
CA PRO A 58 48.84 -39.06 -2.96
C PRO A 58 49.99 -39.20 -1.91
N LYS A 59 49.68 -39.60 -0.66
CA LYS A 59 50.50 -40.53 0.15
C LYS A 59 49.74 -40.97 1.42
N GLY A 60 49.60 -42.30 1.62
CA GLY A 60 49.13 -42.90 2.88
C GLY A 60 50.30 -43.26 3.81
N PRO A 61 50.11 -44.22 4.73
CA PRO A 61 49.34 -44.11 5.97
C PRO A 61 50.27 -44.27 7.20
N SER A 62 49.96 -43.59 8.31
CA SER A 62 50.57 -43.91 9.61
C SER A 62 49.56 -43.65 10.74
N GLU A 63 49.37 -44.71 11.54
CA GLU A 63 48.66 -44.78 12.80
C GLU A 63 49.28 -43.89 13.90
N ASP A 64 48.48 -43.70 14.95
CA ASP A 64 48.79 -43.10 16.25
C ASP A 64 48.96 -41.57 16.32
N GLN A 65 47.83 -40.87 16.43
CA GLN A 65 47.79 -39.58 17.12
C GLN A 65 46.50 -39.43 17.95
N PRO A 66 46.56 -38.96 19.21
CA PRO A 66 45.41 -38.92 20.10
C PRO A 66 44.37 -37.93 19.57
N ALA A 67 43.08 -38.25 19.74
CA ALA A 67 41.98 -37.34 19.46
C ALA A 67 42.27 -35.96 20.10
N PRO A 68 42.02 -34.85 19.38
CA PRO A 68 42.18 -33.53 19.97
C PRO A 68 41.23 -33.41 21.17
N PRO A 69 41.62 -32.67 22.22
CA PRO A 69 40.74 -32.41 23.34
C PRO A 69 39.45 -31.79 22.81
N HIS A 70 38.30 -32.23 23.33
CA HIS A 70 37.03 -31.56 23.12
C HIS A 70 37.23 -30.06 23.44
N ASP A 71 37.23 -29.22 22.40
CA ASP A 71 37.06 -27.79 22.58
C ASP A 71 35.77 -27.62 23.39
N PRO A 72 35.78 -26.90 24.52
CA PRO A 72 34.53 -26.43 25.09
C PRO A 72 33.88 -25.64 23.96
N LEU A 73 32.64 -25.98 23.61
CA LEU A 73 31.84 -25.17 22.71
C LEU A 73 32.03 -23.71 23.15
N ASP A 74 32.79 -22.93 22.37
CA ASP A 74 32.76 -21.49 22.45
C ASP A 74 31.28 -21.17 22.23
N ASP A 75 30.57 -20.89 23.32
CA ASP A 75 29.17 -20.51 23.30
C ASP A 75 29.16 -19.12 22.66
N VAL A 76 29.21 -19.09 21.33
CA VAL A 76 29.25 -17.85 20.55
C VAL A 76 27.89 -17.20 20.72
N ILE A 77 27.81 -16.27 21.68
CA ILE A 77 26.63 -15.47 21.93
C ILE A 77 26.42 -14.55 20.72
N SER A 78 25.30 -14.72 20.02
CA SER A 78 24.92 -13.84 18.92
C SER A 78 24.27 -12.56 19.47
N ILE A 79 24.80 -11.40 19.11
CA ILE A 79 24.34 -10.10 19.61
C ILE A 79 23.94 -9.21 18.43
N SER A 80 22.84 -8.47 18.56
CA SER A 80 22.45 -7.46 17.58
C SER A 80 23.57 -6.44 17.38
N THR A 81 23.90 -6.13 16.13
CA THR A 81 24.93 -5.13 15.78
C THR A 81 24.51 -3.69 16.14
N VAL A 82 23.20 -3.45 16.33
CA VAL A 82 22.65 -2.13 16.71
C VAL A 82 22.33 -2.08 18.19
N PHE A 83 21.67 -3.11 18.71
CA PHE A 83 21.21 -3.17 20.10
C PHE A 83 22.21 -4.00 20.92
N HIS A 84 23.41 -3.44 21.13
CA HIS A 84 24.54 -4.10 21.79
C HIS A 84 24.90 -3.43 23.14
N PRO A 85 25.75 -4.06 24.00
CA PRO A 85 26.07 -3.53 25.33
C PRO A 85 26.72 -2.15 25.36
N GLY A 86 27.38 -1.76 24.27
CA GLY A 86 28.09 -0.49 24.14
C GLY A 86 27.25 0.67 23.62
N THR A 87 25.93 0.52 23.59
CA THR A 87 25.00 1.56 23.11
C THR A 87 24.80 2.67 24.14
N HIS A 88 24.39 3.85 23.68
CA HIS A 88 24.02 4.99 24.51
C HIS A 88 22.55 5.38 24.27
N PRO A 89 21.74 5.61 25.32
CA PRO A 89 22.06 5.42 26.75
C PRO A 89 22.38 3.95 27.07
N PRO A 90 23.14 3.70 28.16
CA PRO A 90 23.55 2.34 28.50
C PRO A 90 22.32 1.44 28.66
N PRO A 91 22.32 0.26 28.04
CA PRO A 91 21.20 -0.66 28.14
C PRO A 91 21.07 -1.18 29.57
N ASN A 92 19.84 -1.41 30.00
CA ASN A 92 19.50 -1.89 31.35
C ASN A 92 18.53 -3.07 31.33
N THR A 93 18.29 -3.64 30.15
CA THR A 93 17.39 -4.77 29.92
C THR A 93 17.89 -5.55 28.71
N ILE A 94 17.67 -6.87 28.70
CA ILE A 94 18.08 -7.76 27.62
C ILE A 94 16.85 -8.50 27.12
N CYS A 95 16.61 -8.45 25.81
CA CYS A 95 15.65 -9.33 25.14
C CYS A 95 16.39 -10.37 24.31
N SER A 96 15.87 -11.59 24.23
CA SER A 96 16.37 -12.63 23.33
C SER A 96 15.30 -12.99 22.30
N SER A 97 15.70 -13.06 21.03
CA SER A 97 14.86 -13.61 19.95
C SER A 97 14.78 -15.14 20.02
N SER A 98 13.87 -15.74 19.24
CA SER A 98 13.68 -17.19 19.18
C SER A 98 14.84 -17.95 18.51
N ASP A 99 15.66 -17.26 17.72
CA ASP A 99 16.91 -17.72 17.11
C ASP A 99 18.16 -17.35 17.95
N ASN A 100 17.97 -17.06 19.25
CA ASN A 100 19.02 -16.82 20.25
C ASN A 100 19.94 -15.62 19.96
N VAL A 101 19.41 -14.56 19.34
CA VAL A 101 20.10 -13.28 19.21
C VAL A 101 19.70 -12.37 20.37
N PHE A 102 20.69 -11.80 21.06
CA PHE A 102 20.50 -10.92 22.19
C PHE A 102 20.43 -9.44 21.76
N PHE A 103 19.44 -8.74 22.31
CA PHE A 103 19.19 -7.32 22.11
C PHE A 103 19.33 -6.60 23.45
N TYR A 104 20.39 -5.81 23.58
CA TYR A 104 20.64 -4.98 24.75
C TYR A 104 19.92 -3.64 24.57
N VAL A 105 18.94 -3.39 25.43
CA VAL A 105 17.98 -2.30 25.28
C VAL A 105 17.76 -1.54 26.59
N SER A 106 17.08 -0.41 26.50
CA SER A 106 16.70 0.46 27.60
C SER A 106 15.21 0.35 27.81
N SER A 107 14.82 -0.20 28.96
CA SER A 107 13.43 -0.24 29.42
C SER A 107 12.77 1.14 29.43
N GLU A 108 13.52 2.20 29.78
CA GLU A 108 13.01 3.57 29.79
C GLU A 108 12.62 4.05 28.39
N VAL A 109 13.48 3.81 27.38
CA VAL A 109 13.19 4.17 25.98
C VAL A 109 11.99 3.38 25.46
N ILE A 110 11.93 2.09 25.76
CA ILE A 110 10.81 1.22 25.36
C ILE A 110 9.50 1.72 25.98
N LEU A 111 9.47 1.96 27.29
CA LEU A 111 8.27 2.41 28.01
C LEU A 111 7.81 3.81 27.61
N LEU A 112 8.75 4.71 27.26
CA LEU A 112 8.43 6.03 26.73
C LEU A 112 7.69 5.94 25.39
N SER A 113 8.05 4.97 24.55
CA SER A 113 7.40 4.73 23.27
C SER A 113 6.11 3.92 23.40
N SER A 114 6.08 2.93 24.30
CA SER A 114 4.90 2.10 24.58
C SER A 114 4.93 1.58 26.02
N PRO A 115 4.06 2.11 26.92
CA PRO A 115 3.97 1.65 28.31
C PRO A 115 3.52 0.20 28.48
N THR A 116 2.92 -0.39 27.44
CA THR A 116 2.39 -1.75 27.40
C THR A 116 3.31 -2.74 26.69
N ALA A 117 4.50 -2.30 26.28
CA ALA A 117 5.47 -3.13 25.57
C ALA A 117 5.82 -4.40 26.34
N PHE A 118 5.75 -5.53 25.65
CA PHE A 118 6.08 -6.87 26.09
C PHE A 118 5.27 -7.38 27.29
N GLN A 119 4.22 -6.70 27.74
CA GLN A 119 3.41 -7.11 28.91
C GLN A 119 3.04 -8.61 28.95
N PRO A 120 2.67 -9.28 27.84
CA PRO A 120 2.36 -10.72 27.86
C PRO A 120 3.54 -11.64 28.24
N TYR A 121 4.77 -11.14 28.17
CA TYR A 121 6.02 -11.86 28.45
C TYR A 121 6.60 -11.51 29.83
N LEU A 122 5.91 -10.66 30.59
CA LEU A 122 6.42 -10.07 31.82
C LEU A 122 5.55 -10.48 33.02
N SER A 123 6.18 -10.98 34.08
CA SER A 123 5.51 -11.34 35.36
C SER A 123 5.31 -10.13 36.30
N ALA A 124 6.01 -9.03 36.04
CA ALA A 124 5.89 -7.72 36.70
C ALA A 124 6.17 -6.60 35.68
N PRO A 125 5.87 -5.32 35.96
CA PRO A 125 6.14 -4.21 35.04
C PRO A 125 7.60 -4.17 34.55
N LEU A 126 7.85 -3.77 33.30
CA LEU A 126 9.20 -3.72 32.72
C LEU A 126 10.18 -2.80 33.50
N SER A 127 9.67 -1.85 34.26
CA SER A 127 10.45 -0.98 35.14
C SER A 127 10.95 -1.66 36.42
N ASP A 128 10.49 -2.88 36.71
CA ASP A 128 10.90 -3.65 37.88
C ASP A 128 12.40 -3.99 37.80
N PRO A 129 13.17 -3.77 38.89
CA PRO A 129 14.61 -4.07 38.91
C PRO A 129 14.99 -5.48 38.49
N GLN A 130 14.11 -6.48 38.59
CA GLN A 130 14.41 -7.85 38.17
C GLN A 130 14.81 -7.97 36.69
N TYR A 131 14.29 -7.09 35.81
CA TYR A 131 14.60 -7.11 34.37
C TYR A 131 15.92 -6.45 34.02
N ARG A 132 16.71 -6.06 35.03
CA ARG A 132 18.11 -5.63 34.84
C ARG A 132 19.05 -6.82 34.68
N ASP A 133 18.74 -7.92 35.34
CA ASP A 133 19.57 -9.12 35.38
C ASP A 133 18.90 -10.31 34.65
N MET A 134 17.62 -10.21 34.32
CA MET A 134 16.85 -11.26 33.64
C MET A 134 16.70 -10.98 32.14
N VAL A 135 16.90 -12.03 31.33
CA VAL A 135 16.64 -12.00 29.88
C VAL A 135 15.15 -12.22 29.61
N ILE A 136 14.56 -11.32 28.82
CA ILE A 136 13.18 -11.43 28.35
C ILE A 136 13.18 -12.22 27.04
N ALA A 137 12.68 -13.45 27.07
CA ALA A 137 12.51 -14.25 25.86
C ALA A 137 11.30 -13.76 25.07
N VAL A 138 11.53 -13.33 23.82
CA VAL A 138 10.50 -12.84 22.90
C VAL A 138 10.34 -13.85 21.78
N ASP A 139 9.10 -14.30 21.53
CA ASP A 139 8.79 -15.26 20.46
C ASP A 139 8.74 -14.59 19.07
N ALA A 140 9.89 -14.03 18.67
CA ALA A 140 10.11 -13.41 17.37
C ALA A 140 11.50 -13.81 16.84
N PRO A 141 11.62 -14.13 15.54
CA PRO A 141 12.93 -14.21 14.88
C PRO A 141 13.68 -12.87 14.99
N SER A 142 15.02 -12.91 14.92
CA SER A 142 15.87 -11.73 15.14
C SER A 142 15.63 -10.59 14.14
N ASP A 143 15.34 -10.90 12.88
CA ASP A 143 15.05 -9.92 11.83
C ASP A 143 13.75 -9.14 12.11
N GLU A 144 12.69 -9.83 12.51
CA GLU A 144 11.42 -9.21 12.89
C GLU A 144 11.55 -8.41 14.19
N LEU A 145 12.24 -8.98 15.19
CA LEU A 145 12.50 -8.28 16.46
C LEU A 145 13.33 -7.02 16.24
N ASN A 146 14.29 -7.05 15.32
CA ASN A 146 15.10 -5.88 14.98
C ASN A 146 14.23 -4.74 14.42
N VAL A 147 13.28 -5.03 13.54
CA VAL A 147 12.31 -4.02 13.03
C VAL A 147 11.47 -3.45 14.17
N ILE A 148 10.98 -4.30 15.08
CA ILE A 148 10.19 -3.88 16.25
C ILE A 148 11.01 -2.97 17.18
N MET A 149 12.27 -3.32 17.45
CA MET A 149 13.15 -2.51 18.29
C MET A 149 13.45 -1.17 17.64
N HIS A 150 13.71 -1.12 16.33
CA HIS A 150 13.84 0.13 15.60
C HIS A 150 12.57 1.00 15.67
N ALA A 151 11.37 0.40 15.61
CA ALA A 151 10.11 1.11 15.78
C ALA A 151 9.99 1.76 17.18
N LEU A 152 10.34 1.02 18.23
CA LEU A 152 10.34 1.50 19.62
C LEU A 152 11.37 2.62 19.85
N TYR A 153 12.55 2.50 19.25
CA TYR A 153 13.62 3.50 19.36
C TYR A 153 13.46 4.67 18.40
N ARG A 154 12.45 4.64 17.52
CA ARG A 154 12.24 5.63 16.44
C ARG A 154 13.47 5.81 15.56
N THR A 155 14.20 4.73 15.32
CA THR A 155 15.36 4.67 14.43
C THR A 155 15.01 3.89 13.15
N SER A 156 15.83 4.02 12.11
CA SER A 156 15.55 3.35 10.83
C SER A 156 16.11 1.93 10.81
N PRO A 157 15.30 0.90 10.46
CA PRO A 157 15.82 -0.44 10.22
C PRO A 157 16.46 -0.59 8.82
N ALA A 158 16.39 0.45 7.96
CA ALA A 158 16.79 0.37 6.55
C ALA A 158 18.24 -0.07 6.29
N SER A 159 19.16 0.18 7.24
CA SER A 159 20.56 -0.28 7.13
C SER A 159 20.70 -1.82 7.12
N HIS A 160 19.68 -2.54 7.58
CA HIS A 160 19.62 -4.00 7.59
C HIS A 160 18.89 -4.57 6.38
N LEU A 161 18.42 -3.70 5.48
CA LEU A 161 17.72 -4.06 4.26
C LEU A 161 16.60 -5.11 4.47
N PRO A 162 15.70 -4.92 5.46
CA PRO A 162 14.61 -5.87 5.66
C PRO A 162 13.71 -5.88 4.41
N ASP A 163 13.31 -7.07 3.97
CA ASP A 163 12.32 -7.18 2.91
C ASP A 163 10.92 -6.76 3.41
N PHE A 164 10.01 -6.50 2.47
CA PHE A 164 8.67 -6.05 2.82
C PHE A 164 7.91 -7.10 3.65
N GLU A 165 8.14 -8.38 3.40
CA GLU A 165 7.46 -9.46 4.12
C GLU A 165 7.84 -9.47 5.61
N THR A 166 9.13 -9.32 5.91
CA THR A 166 9.67 -9.21 7.26
C THR A 166 9.10 -7.98 7.97
N ILE A 167 9.05 -6.83 7.28
CA ILE A 167 8.44 -5.60 7.83
C ILE A 167 6.96 -5.83 8.15
N SER A 168 6.21 -6.41 7.22
CA SER A 168 4.78 -6.71 7.37
C SER A 168 4.53 -7.66 8.53
N ARG A 169 5.25 -8.79 8.62
CA ARG A 169 5.17 -9.76 9.72
C ARG A 169 5.50 -9.11 11.06
N SER A 170 6.56 -8.30 11.12
CA SER A 170 6.95 -7.56 12.33
C SER A 170 5.81 -6.68 12.86
N ILE A 171 5.15 -5.95 11.96
CA ILE A 171 4.04 -5.04 12.30
C ILE A 171 2.79 -5.83 12.71
N ASP A 172 2.48 -6.94 12.03
CA ASP A 172 1.38 -7.83 12.38
C ASP A 172 1.55 -8.48 13.77
N ARG A 173 2.80 -8.72 14.19
CA ARG A 173 3.10 -9.26 15.52
C ARG A 173 3.05 -8.21 16.65
N MET A 174 3.22 -6.92 16.36
CA MET A 174 3.26 -5.86 17.39
C MET A 174 2.13 -5.96 18.44
N PRO A 175 0.84 -6.16 18.08
CA PRO A 175 -0.22 -6.32 19.07
C PRO A 175 -0.02 -7.48 20.05
N HIS A 176 0.59 -8.59 19.62
CA HIS A 176 0.92 -9.73 20.47
C HIS A 176 1.98 -9.38 21.53
N TYR A 177 2.77 -8.34 21.28
CA TYR A 177 3.74 -7.79 22.23
C TYR A 177 3.19 -6.59 23.01
N GLY A 178 1.87 -6.33 22.97
CA GLY A 178 1.28 -5.15 23.61
C GLY A 178 1.67 -3.83 22.96
N LEU A 179 2.16 -3.85 21.71
CA LEU A 179 2.54 -2.67 20.94
C LEU A 179 1.40 -2.29 20.00
N SER A 180 1.18 -0.98 19.84
CA SER A 180 0.22 -0.45 18.88
C SER A 180 0.95 0.07 17.63
N PRO A 181 0.82 -0.60 16.47
CA PRO A 181 1.37 -0.08 15.22
C PRO A 181 0.92 1.35 14.90
N GLN A 182 -0.36 1.65 15.14
CA GLN A 182 -0.92 2.99 14.95
C GLN A 182 -0.23 4.06 15.80
N ALA A 183 0.22 3.71 17.01
CA ALA A 183 0.92 4.63 17.90
C ALA A 183 2.39 4.84 17.49
N LEU A 184 3.05 3.80 16.98
CA LEU A 184 4.47 3.77 16.64
C LEU A 184 4.78 4.24 15.20
N ILE A 185 3.86 4.02 14.26
CA ILE A 185 4.04 4.32 12.83
C ILE A 185 3.26 5.58 12.49
N LYS A 186 3.97 6.71 12.45
CA LYS A 186 3.42 8.04 12.17
C LYS A 186 4.20 8.74 11.05
N PRO A 187 3.60 9.71 10.35
CA PRO A 187 4.37 10.61 9.50
C PRO A 187 5.56 11.18 10.30
N SER A 188 6.75 11.24 9.69
CA SER A 188 8.07 11.55 10.30
C SER A 188 8.78 10.43 11.06
N THR A 189 8.19 9.25 11.21
CA THR A 189 8.90 8.09 11.78
C THR A 189 9.68 7.35 10.68
N PRO A 190 10.89 6.86 10.95
CA PRO A 190 11.67 6.15 9.93
C PRO A 190 10.98 4.89 9.38
N LEU A 191 10.21 4.18 10.20
CA LEU A 191 9.45 3.01 9.76
C LEU A 191 8.31 3.39 8.80
N TYR A 192 7.67 4.55 8.99
CA TYR A 192 6.69 5.08 8.06
C TYR A 192 7.33 5.40 6.70
N ASP A 193 8.48 6.07 6.70
CA ASP A 193 9.21 6.41 5.47
C ASP A 193 9.70 5.15 4.73
N LEU A 194 10.12 4.12 5.47
CA LEU A 194 10.47 2.82 4.91
C LEU A 194 9.26 2.14 4.26
N LEU A 195 8.09 2.11 4.90
CA LEU A 195 6.88 1.55 4.29
C LEU A 195 6.48 2.29 3.01
N LEU A 196 6.63 3.61 2.98
CA LEU A 196 6.39 4.40 1.77
C LEU A 196 7.37 4.07 0.63
N SER A 197 8.62 3.72 0.93
CA SER A 197 9.57 3.34 -0.11
C SER A 197 9.22 2.02 -0.80
N HIS A 198 8.49 1.13 -0.11
CA HIS A 198 7.94 -0.12 -0.69
C HIS A 198 6.64 0.09 -1.47
N ALA A 199 5.92 1.19 -1.26
CA ALA A 199 4.60 1.43 -1.86
C ALA A 199 4.56 1.39 -3.40
N PRO A 200 5.59 1.84 -4.16
CA PRO A 200 5.56 1.73 -5.62
C PRO A 200 5.56 0.28 -6.14
N LEU A 201 6.16 -0.65 -5.39
CA LEU A 201 6.26 -2.07 -5.77
C LEU A 201 5.15 -2.93 -5.15
N HIS A 202 4.69 -2.55 -3.96
CA HIS A 202 3.68 -3.27 -3.18
C HIS A 202 2.53 -2.35 -2.74
N PRO A 203 1.85 -1.64 -3.65
CA PRO A 203 0.87 -0.61 -3.27
C PRO A 203 -0.35 -1.20 -2.57
N LEU A 204 -0.81 -2.39 -2.96
CA LEU A 204 -1.99 -3.00 -2.38
C LEU A 204 -1.70 -3.55 -0.98
N GLU A 205 -0.52 -4.16 -0.83
CA GLU A 205 -0.08 -4.79 0.42
C GLU A 205 0.25 -3.74 1.47
N VAL A 206 0.96 -2.65 1.12
CA VAL A 206 1.23 -1.53 2.04
C VAL A 206 -0.07 -0.83 2.43
N TYR A 207 -1.00 -0.64 1.47
CA TYR A 207 -2.33 -0.09 1.77
C TYR A 207 -3.10 -0.98 2.74
N ALA A 208 -3.14 -2.29 2.50
CA ALA A 208 -3.81 -3.26 3.35
C ALA A 208 -3.19 -3.32 4.75
N LEU A 209 -1.86 -3.30 4.87
CA LEU A 209 -1.16 -3.24 6.16
C LEU A 209 -1.54 -1.97 6.95
N GLY A 210 -1.52 -0.81 6.28
CA GLY A 210 -1.95 0.46 6.89
C GLY A 210 -3.42 0.45 7.30
N ALA A 211 -4.29 -0.13 6.49
CA ALA A 211 -5.72 -0.24 6.77
C ALA A 211 -6.00 -1.20 7.94
N HIS A 212 -5.40 -2.39 7.92
CA HIS A 212 -5.54 -3.44 8.94
C HIS A 212 -5.18 -2.91 10.34
N HIS A 213 -4.06 -2.18 10.42
CA HIS A 213 -3.58 -1.59 11.68
C HIS A 213 -4.06 -0.16 11.95
N GLN A 214 -5.03 0.32 11.16
CA GLN A 214 -5.65 1.65 11.32
C GLN A 214 -4.65 2.83 11.24
N ILE A 215 -3.54 2.65 10.51
CA ILE A 215 -2.54 3.68 10.22
C ILE A 215 -3.04 4.54 9.06
N HIS A 216 -4.02 5.40 9.35
CA HIS A 216 -4.74 6.18 8.35
C HIS A 216 -3.83 6.99 7.41
N ALA A 217 -2.80 7.63 7.96
CA ALA A 217 -1.87 8.45 7.17
C ALA A 217 -1.16 7.63 6.08
N LEU A 218 -0.78 6.39 6.41
CA LEU A 218 -0.14 5.47 5.47
C LEU A 218 -1.13 5.05 4.38
N ALA A 219 -2.30 4.57 4.78
CA ALA A 219 -3.35 4.16 3.84
C ALA A 219 -3.76 5.30 2.90
N SER A 220 -3.93 6.52 3.41
CA SER A 220 -4.26 7.69 2.59
C SER A 220 -3.14 8.00 1.60
N THR A 221 -1.88 8.07 2.03
CA THR A 221 -0.75 8.35 1.13
C THR A 221 -0.64 7.29 0.02
N VAL A 222 -0.72 6.02 0.38
CA VAL A 222 -0.53 4.89 -0.54
C VAL A 222 -1.70 4.72 -1.51
N SER A 223 -2.91 5.14 -1.13
CA SER A 223 -4.09 5.04 -2.01
C SER A 223 -3.92 5.73 -3.38
N SER A 224 -3.05 6.74 -3.48
CA SER A 224 -2.71 7.38 -4.75
C SER A 224 -2.00 6.46 -5.75
N HIS A 225 -1.26 5.45 -5.25
CA HIS A 225 -0.60 4.42 -6.07
C HIS A 225 -1.58 3.36 -6.56
N LEU A 226 -2.78 3.27 -5.96
CA LEU A 226 -3.82 2.33 -6.33
C LEU A 226 -4.77 2.86 -7.40
N LEU A 227 -4.64 4.11 -7.82
CA LEU A 227 -5.51 4.70 -8.85
C LEU A 227 -5.45 3.97 -10.20
N SER A 228 -4.32 3.35 -10.52
CA SER A 228 -4.12 2.54 -11.73
C SER A 228 -4.47 1.06 -11.51
N HIS A 229 -4.68 0.65 -10.26
CA HIS A 229 -4.94 -0.73 -9.88
C HIS A 229 -6.34 -1.16 -10.28
N ASN A 230 -6.46 -2.37 -10.81
CA ASN A 230 -7.76 -2.95 -11.10
C ASN A 230 -8.38 -3.51 -9.81
N LEU A 231 -9.38 -2.81 -9.27
CA LEU A 231 -10.03 -3.27 -8.03
C LEU A 231 -10.72 -4.64 -8.16
N SER A 232 -10.99 -5.12 -9.38
CA SER A 232 -11.53 -6.47 -9.58
C SER A 232 -10.52 -7.59 -9.32
N THR A 233 -9.23 -7.28 -9.18
CA THR A 233 -8.18 -8.27 -8.88
C THR A 233 -7.87 -8.38 -7.40
N VAL A 234 -8.56 -7.62 -6.54
CA VAL A 234 -8.45 -7.74 -5.08
C VAL A 234 -9.08 -9.07 -4.67
N SER A 235 -8.30 -9.95 -4.06
CA SER A 235 -8.80 -11.23 -3.55
C SER A 235 -9.62 -11.05 -2.27
N ASP A 236 -10.40 -12.07 -1.90
CA ASP A 236 -11.20 -12.06 -0.68
C ASP A 236 -10.32 -11.90 0.57
N GLU A 237 -9.16 -12.55 0.61
CA GLU A 237 -8.19 -12.45 1.72
C GLU A 237 -7.63 -11.03 1.83
N MET A 238 -7.34 -10.39 0.71
CA MET A 238 -6.86 -9.01 0.69
C MET A 238 -7.98 -8.03 1.08
N ALA A 239 -9.20 -8.27 0.62
CA ALA A 239 -10.37 -7.47 1.01
C ALA A 239 -10.65 -7.56 2.52
N GLU A 240 -10.53 -8.75 3.10
CA GLU A 240 -10.63 -8.97 4.54
C GLU A 240 -9.52 -8.22 5.30
N ARG A 241 -8.27 -8.32 4.83
CA ARG A 241 -7.13 -7.62 5.44
C ARG A 241 -7.29 -6.10 5.40
N ILE A 242 -7.72 -5.54 4.27
CA ILE A 242 -8.01 -4.09 4.13
C ILE A 242 -9.16 -3.69 5.06
N GLY A 243 -10.16 -4.56 5.19
CA GLY A 243 -11.36 -4.30 5.96
C GLY A 243 -12.36 -3.37 5.25
N PRO A 244 -13.63 -3.40 5.68
CA PRO A 244 -14.73 -2.78 4.94
C PRO A 244 -14.64 -1.25 4.84
N ILE A 245 -14.10 -0.60 5.88
CA ILE A 245 -14.01 0.87 5.93
C ILE A 245 -13.04 1.39 4.86
N TYR A 246 -11.82 0.86 4.83
CA TYR A 246 -10.80 1.30 3.88
C TYR A 246 -11.13 0.82 2.47
N LEU A 247 -11.65 -0.39 2.31
CA LEU A 247 -12.10 -0.88 1.01
C LEU A 247 -13.17 0.03 0.40
N ASN A 248 -14.20 0.41 1.17
CA ASN A 248 -15.22 1.35 0.71
C ASN A 248 -14.62 2.72 0.33
N ARG A 249 -13.68 3.24 1.13
CA ARG A 249 -12.99 4.51 0.81
C ARG A 249 -12.22 4.42 -0.51
N LEU A 250 -11.52 3.32 -0.76
CA LEU A 250 -10.80 3.09 -2.01
C LEU A 250 -11.75 3.03 -3.21
N PHE A 251 -12.88 2.32 -3.09
CA PHE A 251 -13.92 2.30 -4.13
C PHE A 251 -14.50 3.70 -4.39
N LEU A 252 -14.84 4.44 -3.33
CA LEU A 252 -15.36 5.80 -3.45
C LEU A 252 -14.35 6.76 -4.06
N LEU A 253 -13.05 6.58 -3.80
CA LEU A 253 -12.00 7.34 -4.48
C LEU A 253 -12.02 7.08 -5.99
N HIS A 254 -12.08 5.81 -6.43
CA HIS A 254 -12.13 5.46 -7.86
C HIS A 254 -13.40 5.99 -8.53
N VAL A 255 -14.56 5.73 -7.93
CA VAL A 255 -15.87 6.19 -8.44
C VAL A 255 -15.95 7.72 -8.48
N GLY A 256 -15.47 8.38 -7.42
CA GLY A 256 -15.45 9.83 -7.30
C GLY A 256 -14.59 10.47 -8.39
N ARG A 257 -13.39 9.94 -8.63
CA ARG A 257 -12.50 10.41 -9.69
C ARG A 257 -13.09 10.20 -11.08
N PHE A 258 -13.66 9.04 -11.36
CA PHE A 258 -14.31 8.76 -12.65
C PHE A 258 -15.53 9.66 -12.88
N THR A 259 -16.32 9.90 -11.84
CA THR A 259 -17.46 10.82 -11.90
C THR A 259 -17.00 12.27 -12.14
N ALA A 260 -15.93 12.71 -11.48
CA ALA A 260 -15.34 14.02 -11.70
C ALA A 260 -14.83 14.16 -13.14
N LEU A 261 -14.12 13.17 -13.67
CA LEU A 261 -13.64 13.17 -15.05
C LEU A 261 -14.79 13.36 -16.05
N LYS A 262 -15.88 12.59 -15.90
CA LYS A 262 -17.07 12.72 -16.75
C LYS A 262 -17.66 14.13 -16.69
N LYS A 263 -17.81 14.70 -15.49
CA LYS A 263 -18.30 16.08 -15.31
C LYS A 263 -17.38 17.11 -15.98
N ILE A 264 -16.07 16.95 -15.82
CA ILE A 264 -15.07 17.83 -16.41
C ILE A 264 -15.15 17.76 -17.94
N LEU A 265 -15.31 16.58 -18.55
CA LEU A 265 -15.30 16.44 -20.01
C LEU A 265 -16.65 16.72 -20.68
N LEU A 266 -17.75 16.72 -19.92
CA LEU A 266 -19.12 16.88 -20.43
C LEU A 266 -19.31 18.17 -21.25
N TYR A 267 -18.70 19.28 -20.84
CA TYR A 267 -18.92 20.57 -21.49
C TYR A 267 -17.91 20.80 -22.62
N ALA A 268 -18.44 21.00 -23.82
CA ALA A 268 -17.68 21.43 -25.00
C ALA A 268 -17.17 22.87 -24.84
N PRO A 269 -16.24 23.34 -25.70
CA PRO A 269 -15.82 24.74 -25.73
C PRO A 269 -17.02 25.68 -25.94
N HIS A 270 -17.00 26.84 -25.27
CA HIS A 270 -18.07 27.82 -25.40
C HIS A 270 -18.14 28.36 -26.83
N PRO A 271 -19.35 28.47 -27.42
CA PRO A 271 -19.54 29.06 -28.73
C PRO A 271 -19.20 30.56 -28.68
N HIS A 272 -18.83 31.12 -29.83
CA HIS A 272 -18.62 32.56 -30.00
C HIS A 272 -19.68 33.14 -30.96
N PRO A 273 -19.92 34.46 -30.93
CA PRO A 273 -20.81 35.10 -31.90
C PRO A 273 -20.39 34.77 -33.35
N PRO A 274 -21.33 34.53 -34.28
CA PRO A 274 -21.02 34.21 -35.67
C PRO A 274 -20.13 35.27 -36.31
N THR A 275 -19.15 34.82 -37.10
CA THR A 275 -18.28 35.68 -37.90
C THR A 275 -18.45 35.37 -39.37
N LYS A 276 -17.83 36.16 -40.26
CA LYS A 276 -17.88 35.93 -41.71
C LYS A 276 -17.30 34.58 -42.12
N ASP A 277 -16.36 34.07 -41.34
CA ASP A 277 -15.58 32.85 -41.64
C ASP A 277 -15.95 31.68 -40.71
N CYS A 278 -16.97 31.82 -39.86
CA CYS A 278 -17.40 30.78 -38.93
C CYS A 278 -18.85 31.02 -38.48
N ASP A 279 -19.74 30.15 -38.92
CA ASP A 279 -21.15 30.17 -38.56
C ASP A 279 -21.48 29.15 -37.45
N PHE A 280 -22.77 29.02 -37.16
CA PHE A 280 -23.25 28.06 -36.16
C PHE A 280 -23.02 26.59 -36.56
N ASP A 281 -23.01 26.27 -37.86
CA ASP A 281 -22.81 24.90 -38.33
C ASP A 281 -21.35 24.47 -38.15
N ASP A 282 -20.40 25.38 -38.38
CA ASP A 282 -18.99 25.15 -38.08
C ASP A 282 -18.74 24.93 -36.58
N GLN A 283 -19.36 25.74 -35.72
CA GLN A 283 -19.29 25.55 -34.27
C GLN A 283 -19.92 24.22 -33.83
N LYS A 284 -21.00 23.78 -34.48
CA LYS A 284 -21.65 22.49 -34.21
C LYS A 284 -20.76 21.31 -34.61
N LYS A 285 -19.97 21.42 -35.70
CA LYS A 285 -18.97 20.41 -36.07
C LYS A 285 -17.92 20.25 -34.98
N LEU A 286 -17.42 21.36 -34.42
CA LEU A 286 -16.48 21.32 -33.28
C LEU A 286 -17.10 20.63 -32.06
N THR A 287 -18.33 20.98 -31.69
CA THR A 287 -19.03 20.34 -30.55
C THR A 287 -19.20 18.83 -30.76
N ARG A 288 -19.51 18.38 -31.98
CA ARG A 288 -19.59 16.95 -32.32
C ARG A 288 -18.23 16.25 -32.24
N ALA A 289 -17.18 16.88 -32.78
CA ALA A 289 -15.82 16.35 -32.71
C ALA A 289 -15.33 16.23 -31.25
N TRP A 290 -15.62 17.24 -30.42
CA TRP A 290 -15.37 17.19 -28.98
C TRP A 290 -16.09 16.01 -28.33
N ALA A 291 -17.40 15.86 -28.58
CA ALA A 291 -18.19 14.78 -28.01
C ALA A 291 -17.66 13.40 -28.38
N LEU A 292 -17.19 13.22 -29.63
CA LEU A 292 -16.59 11.96 -30.09
C LEU A 292 -15.29 11.63 -29.34
N VAL A 293 -14.36 12.59 -29.26
CA VAL A 293 -13.08 12.40 -28.55
C VAL A 293 -13.31 12.15 -27.06
N VAL A 294 -14.22 12.89 -26.44
CA VAL A 294 -14.59 12.69 -25.03
C VAL A 294 -15.22 11.32 -24.80
N ALA A 295 -16.09 10.85 -25.70
CA ALA A 295 -16.69 9.53 -25.58
C ALA A 295 -15.62 8.43 -25.59
N HIS A 296 -14.61 8.53 -26.46
CA HIS A 296 -13.47 7.60 -26.47
C HIS A 296 -12.63 7.69 -25.19
N LEU A 297 -12.32 8.91 -24.74
CA LEU A 297 -11.58 9.10 -23.48
C LEU A 297 -12.31 8.49 -22.28
N VAL A 298 -13.63 8.66 -22.19
CA VAL A 298 -14.44 8.14 -21.08
C VAL A 298 -14.60 6.62 -21.16
N TRP A 299 -14.60 6.05 -22.36
CA TRP A 299 -14.70 4.59 -22.55
C TRP A 299 -13.49 3.86 -21.97
N ASP A 300 -12.28 4.34 -22.25
CA ASP A 300 -11.03 3.75 -21.76
C ASP A 300 -10.49 4.43 -20.48
N ALA A 301 -11.30 5.29 -19.85
CA ALA A 301 -10.85 6.10 -18.74
C ALA A 301 -10.52 5.25 -17.51
N LYS A 302 -9.34 5.53 -16.94
CA LYS A 302 -8.91 5.03 -15.64
C LYS A 302 -8.82 6.17 -14.63
N PRO A 303 -8.94 5.89 -13.32
CA PRO A 303 -8.82 6.92 -12.28
C PRO A 303 -7.44 7.62 -12.26
N ASP A 304 -6.40 7.00 -12.82
CA ASP A 304 -5.04 7.52 -12.94
C ASP A 304 -4.75 8.28 -14.24
N LEU A 305 -5.75 8.52 -15.11
CA LEU A 305 -5.58 9.19 -16.40
C LEU A 305 -4.68 10.44 -16.29
N SER A 306 -3.65 10.54 -17.13
CA SER A 306 -2.68 11.64 -17.06
C SER A 306 -3.16 12.88 -17.83
N THR A 307 -2.68 14.07 -17.43
CA THR A 307 -2.91 15.30 -18.19
C THR A 307 -2.25 15.27 -19.57
N LEU A 308 -1.14 14.53 -19.71
CA LEU A 308 -0.50 14.28 -21.00
C LEU A 308 -1.42 13.49 -21.94
N THR A 309 -2.05 12.42 -21.46
CA THR A 309 -3.01 11.63 -22.23
C THR A 309 -4.22 12.47 -22.65
N LEU A 310 -4.76 13.28 -21.74
CA LEU A 310 -5.84 14.23 -22.06
C LEU A 310 -5.43 15.23 -23.14
N GLY A 311 -4.22 15.79 -23.02
CA GLY A 311 -3.68 16.72 -24.01
C GLY A 311 -3.49 16.09 -25.39
N ASN A 312 -2.90 14.90 -25.44
CA ASN A 312 -2.67 14.18 -26.69
C ASN A 312 -3.99 13.81 -27.40
N ALA A 313 -5.05 13.54 -26.65
CA ALA A 313 -6.36 13.26 -27.24
C ALA A 313 -7.08 14.52 -27.73
N LEU A 314 -7.01 15.63 -27.00
CA LEU A 314 -7.79 16.84 -27.29
C LEU A 314 -7.08 17.84 -28.21
N ASN A 315 -5.75 17.96 -28.15
CA ASN A 315 -4.99 18.92 -28.95
C ASN A 315 -5.13 18.74 -30.48
N PRO A 316 -5.24 17.51 -31.05
CA PRO A 316 -5.45 17.32 -32.48
C PRO A 316 -6.71 18.03 -33.03
N LEU A 317 -7.71 18.31 -32.18
CA LEU A 317 -8.88 19.10 -32.58
C LEU A 317 -8.52 20.53 -33.01
N LEU A 318 -7.40 21.08 -32.54
CA LEU A 318 -6.94 22.43 -32.92
C LEU A 318 -6.44 22.51 -34.35
N GLU A 319 -5.87 21.42 -34.87
CA GLU A 319 -5.27 21.36 -36.22
C GLU A 319 -6.35 21.41 -37.30
N HIS A 320 -7.54 20.88 -36.99
CA HIS A 320 -8.68 20.80 -37.90
C HIS A 320 -9.55 22.08 -37.93
N LEU A 321 -9.20 23.10 -37.15
CA LEU A 321 -9.93 24.37 -37.11
C LEU A 321 -9.27 25.42 -38.01
N ALA A 322 -10.07 26.17 -38.76
CA ALA A 322 -9.60 27.37 -39.46
C ALA A 322 -9.84 28.65 -38.62
N CYS A 323 -11.00 28.74 -37.97
CA CYS A 323 -11.41 29.90 -37.19
C CYS A 323 -10.53 30.12 -35.94
N THR A 324 -9.97 31.33 -35.80
CA THR A 324 -9.09 31.72 -34.70
C THR A 324 -9.83 31.80 -33.36
N SER A 325 -11.08 32.26 -33.35
CA SER A 325 -11.93 32.32 -32.15
C SER A 325 -12.26 30.91 -31.64
N CYS A 326 -12.64 29.98 -32.53
CA CYS A 326 -12.82 28.56 -32.17
C CYS A 326 -11.54 27.95 -31.59
N LYS A 327 -10.37 28.21 -32.19
CA LYS A 327 -9.08 27.76 -31.65
C LYS A 327 -8.82 28.30 -30.25
N GLN A 328 -9.11 29.57 -30.01
CA GLN A 328 -8.91 30.19 -28.70
C GLN A 328 -9.85 29.60 -27.65
N SER A 329 -11.14 29.47 -27.95
CA SER A 329 -12.13 28.83 -27.06
C SER A 329 -11.74 27.39 -26.74
N LEU A 330 -11.31 26.62 -27.74
CA LEU A 330 -10.88 25.24 -27.55
C LEU A 330 -9.61 25.14 -26.71
N ARG A 331 -8.58 25.97 -26.96
CA ARG A 331 -7.36 26.01 -26.13
C ARG A 331 -7.67 26.36 -24.68
N GLY A 332 -8.51 27.37 -24.46
CA GLY A 332 -8.98 27.74 -23.13
C GLY A 332 -9.65 26.55 -22.45
N ARG A 333 -10.58 25.89 -23.16
CA ARG A 333 -11.28 24.73 -22.62
C ARG A 333 -10.37 23.55 -22.29
N ILE A 334 -9.40 23.22 -23.14
CA ILE A 334 -8.42 22.15 -22.90
C ILE A 334 -7.61 22.46 -21.65
N LYS A 335 -7.13 23.70 -21.50
CA LYS A 335 -6.41 24.14 -20.31
C LYS A 335 -7.28 24.01 -19.06
N ASP A 336 -8.53 24.44 -19.12
CA ASP A 336 -9.48 24.34 -18.01
C ASP A 336 -9.72 22.88 -17.61
N VAL A 337 -9.87 21.98 -18.59
CA VAL A 337 -10.01 20.53 -18.34
C VAL A 337 -8.80 19.99 -17.61
N MET A 338 -7.58 20.32 -18.05
CA MET A 338 -6.35 19.87 -17.40
C MET A 338 -6.23 20.39 -15.96
N VAL A 339 -6.50 21.68 -15.75
CA VAL A 339 -6.44 22.32 -14.42
C VAL A 339 -7.48 21.74 -13.47
N GLN A 340 -8.72 21.53 -13.94
CA GLN A 340 -9.75 20.89 -13.12
C GLN A 340 -9.36 19.46 -12.79
N TRP A 341 -8.80 18.71 -13.75
CA TRP A 341 -8.43 17.31 -13.53
C TRP A 341 -7.29 17.13 -12.52
N THR A 342 -6.27 17.99 -12.52
CA THR A 342 -5.20 17.94 -11.52
C THR A 342 -5.68 18.27 -10.11
N SER A 343 -6.77 19.04 -9.98
CA SER A 343 -7.37 19.38 -8.70
C SER A 343 -8.23 18.26 -8.08
N VAL A 344 -8.59 17.22 -8.86
CA VAL A 344 -9.41 16.12 -8.37
C VAL A 344 -8.64 15.29 -7.35
N GLN A 345 -9.26 15.05 -6.19
CA GLN A 345 -8.71 14.27 -5.07
C GLN A 345 -8.10 12.94 -5.53
N ARG A 346 -6.87 12.66 -5.08
CA ARG A 346 -6.07 11.47 -5.46
C ARG A 346 -5.85 10.47 -4.32
N THR A 347 -6.27 10.81 -3.11
CA THR A 347 -6.13 9.95 -1.92
C THR A 347 -7.46 9.83 -1.17
N ILE A 348 -7.61 8.76 -0.39
CA ILE A 348 -8.78 8.56 0.49
C ILE A 348 -8.84 9.54 1.66
#